data_AF-A0A4P5QK96-F1
#
_entry.id   AF-A0A4P5QK96-F1
#
_cell.length_a   1.000
_cell.length_b   1.000
_cell.length_c   1.000
_cell.angle_alpha   90.00
_cell.angle_beta   90.00
_cell.angle_gamma   90.00
#
_symmetry.space_group_name_H-M   'P 1'
#
loop_
_entity.id
_entity.type
_entity.pdbx_description
1 polymer ?
#
loop_
_entity_poly.entity_id
_entity_poly.type
_entity_poly.pdbx_seq_one_letter_code
_entity_poly.pdbx_strand_id
1 'polypeptide(L)'
;MPLTAAQLRTTPRPPRRRHRVFRHAVQKNLALDLAGLRRNIRQLAGQQVCAIVAGAGTGELHSLSTDEHLAVVKATIEEVKGRVPVLAGVGFSPQTAVDMARACTAADAELAGIMRGPVIPLYAFRGRKKGCEVSVMKTMVDLTGQVGGFVRPPLNVLRADEVKEIRALLKPWRKWL
;
A
#
# COMPACT_ATOMS: atom_id res chain seq x y z
N MET A 1 -9.38 17.44 23.82
CA MET A 1 -8.11 17.02 24.45
C MET A 1 -7.78 15.62 23.98
N PRO A 2 -6.53 15.29 23.60
CA PRO A 2 -6.18 13.94 23.18
C PRO A 2 -6.19 12.98 24.38
N LEU A 3 -6.66 11.75 24.17
CA LEU A 3 -6.73 10.70 25.18
C LEU A 3 -5.32 10.24 25.59
N THR A 4 -5.15 9.95 26.88
CA THR A 4 -3.90 9.46 27.46
C THR A 4 -3.61 8.00 27.04
N ALA A 5 -2.35 7.58 27.15
CA ALA A 5 -1.92 6.22 26.82
C ALA A 5 -2.57 5.11 27.68
N ALA A 6 -3.18 5.47 28.82
CA ALA A 6 -4.01 4.57 29.62
C ALA A 6 -5.41 4.40 29.02
N GLN A 7 -6.02 5.49 28.55
CA GLN A 7 -7.33 5.51 27.92
C GLN A 7 -7.36 4.78 26.57
N LEU A 8 -6.25 4.77 25.82
CA LEU A 8 -6.11 4.00 24.57
C LEU A 8 -6.02 2.48 24.77
N ARG A 9 -5.71 1.99 25.98
CA ARG A 9 -5.61 0.55 26.27
C ARG A 9 -6.96 -0.06 26.64
N THR A 10 -7.89 0.76 27.13
CA THR A 10 -9.20 0.32 27.63
C THR A 10 -10.30 0.47 26.60
N THR A 11 -10.07 1.17 25.49
CA THR A 11 -11.02 1.22 24.37
C THR A 11 -11.22 -0.16 23.74
N PRO A 12 -12.47 -0.63 23.54
CA PRO A 12 -12.74 -1.90 22.88
C PRO A 12 -12.08 -1.93 21.49
N ARG A 13 -11.23 -2.94 21.24
CA ARG A 13 -10.68 -3.12 19.89
C ARG A 13 -11.82 -3.56 18.98
N PRO A 14 -12.01 -2.93 17.81
CA PRO A 14 -12.93 -3.45 16.81
C PRO A 14 -12.54 -4.89 16.45
N PRO A 15 -13.50 -5.74 16.04
CA PRO A 15 -13.23 -7.14 15.71
C PRO A 15 -12.07 -7.21 14.71
N ARG A 16 -11.06 -8.04 15.03
CA ARG A 16 -9.90 -8.21 14.16
C ARG A 16 -10.38 -8.75 12.81
N ARG A 17 -10.38 -7.89 11.79
CA ARG A 17 -10.53 -8.33 10.40
C ARG A 17 -9.36 -9.26 10.11
N ARG A 18 -9.65 -10.51 9.72
CA ARG A 18 -8.60 -11.46 9.35
C ARG A 18 -7.87 -10.87 8.14
N HIS A 19 -6.60 -10.52 8.31
CA HIS A 19 -5.74 -10.16 7.19
C HIS A 19 -5.29 -11.47 6.52
N ARG A 20 -5.79 -11.76 5.32
CA ARG A 20 -5.19 -12.79 4.48
C ARG A 20 -4.02 -12.18 3.72
N VAL A 21 -2.86 -12.76 3.94
CA VAL A 21 -1.58 -12.43 3.31
C VAL A 21 -1.48 -13.34 2.08
N PHE A 22 -1.59 -12.78 0.87
CA PHE A 22 -1.86 -13.55 -0.34
C PHE A 22 -0.61 -13.78 -1.21
N ARG A 23 -0.31 -15.05 -1.52
CA ARG A 23 0.72 -15.50 -2.47
C ARG A 23 0.11 -15.75 -3.84
N HIS A 24 0.79 -15.35 -4.92
CA HIS A 24 0.40 -15.75 -6.28
C HIS A 24 0.40 -17.28 -6.37
N ALA A 25 -0.59 -17.84 -7.06
CA ALA A 25 -0.63 -19.29 -7.27
C ALA A 25 0.50 -19.64 -8.26
N VAL A 26 1.43 -20.47 -7.80
CA VAL A 26 2.46 -21.08 -8.63
C VAL A 26 2.01 -22.52 -8.89
N GLN A 27 2.04 -22.94 -10.16
CA GLN A 27 1.70 -24.32 -10.54
C GLN A 27 2.76 -25.30 -10.01
N LYS A 28 2.46 -26.60 -10.02
CA LYS A 28 3.43 -27.64 -9.59
C LYS A 28 4.73 -27.64 -10.41
N ASN A 29 4.69 -27.16 -11.65
CA ASN A 29 5.84 -26.99 -12.53
C ASN A 29 6.53 -25.62 -12.36
N LEU A 30 6.22 -24.88 -11.30
CA LEU A 30 6.76 -23.56 -10.99
C LEU A 30 6.30 -22.43 -11.93
N ALA A 31 5.40 -22.70 -12.88
CA ALA A 31 4.85 -21.67 -13.76
C ALA A 31 3.84 -20.77 -13.03
N LEU A 32 3.79 -19.49 -13.41
CA LEU A 32 2.79 -18.55 -12.93
C LEU A 32 1.36 -19.00 -13.29
N ASP A 33 0.48 -19.18 -12.29
CA ASP A 33 -0.95 -19.42 -12.50
C ASP A 33 -1.75 -18.10 -12.51
N LEU A 34 -1.79 -17.46 -13.69
CA LEU A 34 -2.60 -16.24 -13.89
C LEU A 34 -4.09 -16.49 -13.69
N ALA A 35 -4.62 -17.67 -14.03
CA ALA A 35 -6.04 -17.96 -13.85
C ALA A 35 -6.40 -18.05 -12.36
N GLY A 36 -5.56 -18.71 -11.57
CA GLY A 36 -5.65 -18.75 -10.11
C GLY A 36 -5.52 -17.36 -9.51
N LEU A 37 -4.54 -16.57 -9.94
CA LEU A 37 -4.39 -15.19 -9.52
C LEU A 37 -5.68 -14.38 -9.74
N ARG A 38 -6.24 -14.41 -10.95
CA ARG A 38 -7.48 -13.67 -11.28
C ARG A 38 -8.65 -14.07 -10.40
N ARG A 39 -8.86 -15.37 -10.16
CA ARG A 39 -9.90 -15.86 -9.24
C ARG A 39 -9.72 -15.28 -7.84
N ASN A 40 -8.48 -15.23 -7.36
CA ASN A 40 -8.16 -14.72 -6.03
C ASN A 40 -8.35 -13.21 -5.94
N ILE A 41 -7.94 -12.45 -6.95
CA ILE A 41 -8.19 -11.00 -6.99
C ILE A 41 -9.68 -10.71 -6.97
N ARG A 42 -10.50 -11.43 -7.74
CA ARG A 42 -11.97 -11.28 -7.71
C ARG A 42 -12.55 -11.51 -6.32
N GLN A 43 -12.07 -12.52 -5.60
CA GLN A 43 -12.49 -12.78 -4.22
C GLN A 43 -12.05 -11.66 -3.27
N LEU A 44 -10.81 -11.17 -3.40
CA LEU A 44 -10.27 -10.09 -2.57
C LEU A 44 -10.96 -8.75 -2.82
N ALA A 45 -11.19 -8.40 -4.08
CA ALA A 45 -11.90 -7.19 -4.47
C ALA A 45 -13.39 -7.21 -4.08
N GLY A 46 -13.94 -8.37 -3.69
CA GLY A 46 -15.25 -8.50 -3.07
C GLY A 46 -15.25 -8.31 -1.55
N GLN A 47 -14.09 -8.20 -0.92
CA GLN A 47 -13.94 -7.96 0.52
C GLN A 47 -13.69 -6.49 0.80
N GLN A 48 -13.85 -6.08 2.06
CA GLN A 48 -13.54 -4.72 2.50
C GLN A 48 -12.03 -4.53 2.70
N VAL A 49 -11.30 -4.36 1.60
CA VAL A 49 -9.88 -4.00 1.54
C VAL A 49 -9.71 -2.55 1.07
N CYS A 50 -8.68 -1.85 1.53
CA CYS A 50 -8.43 -0.44 1.19
C CYS A 50 -7.52 -0.25 -0.04
N ALA A 51 -6.77 -1.28 -0.43
CA ALA A 51 -5.90 -1.31 -1.60
C ALA A 51 -5.50 -2.76 -1.91
N ILE A 52 -5.03 -3.02 -3.12
CA ILE A 52 -4.33 -4.25 -3.48
C ILE A 52 -2.91 -3.90 -3.90
N VAL A 53 -1.93 -4.58 -3.31
CA VAL A 53 -0.51 -4.43 -3.67
C VAL A 53 -0.09 -5.63 -4.52
N ALA A 54 0.06 -5.43 -5.83
CA ALA A 54 0.45 -6.44 -6.79
C ALA A 54 1.97 -6.65 -6.79
N GLY A 55 2.41 -7.91 -6.80
CA GLY A 55 3.83 -8.25 -6.96
C GLY A 55 4.76 -7.67 -5.89
N ALA A 56 4.33 -7.54 -4.63
CA ALA A 56 5.20 -7.09 -3.53
C ALA A 56 5.82 -8.28 -2.76
N GLY A 57 6.40 -8.05 -1.57
CA GLY A 57 7.09 -9.08 -0.79
C GLY A 57 6.27 -10.36 -0.58
N THR A 58 5.03 -10.24 -0.08
CA THR A 58 4.11 -11.38 0.03
C THR A 58 3.66 -11.92 -1.32
N GLY A 59 3.56 -11.04 -2.31
CA GLY A 59 3.34 -11.42 -3.70
C GLY A 59 4.56 -12.08 -4.34
N GLU A 60 5.57 -12.45 -3.56
CA GLU A 60 6.78 -13.14 -4.02
C GLU A 60 7.48 -12.41 -5.17
N LEU A 61 7.59 -11.08 -5.09
CA LEU A 61 8.33 -10.26 -6.05
C LEU A 61 9.67 -10.89 -6.47
N HIS A 62 10.39 -11.48 -5.51
CA HIS A 62 11.70 -12.10 -5.68
C HIS A 62 11.69 -13.43 -6.46
N SER A 63 10.53 -14.04 -6.63
CA SER A 63 10.33 -15.31 -7.35
C SER A 63 9.84 -15.12 -8.79
N LEU A 64 9.54 -13.89 -9.19
CA LEU A 64 8.99 -13.56 -10.51
C LEU A 64 10.07 -13.00 -11.41
N SER A 65 10.07 -13.41 -12.68
CA SER A 65 10.73 -12.64 -13.73
C SER A 65 10.06 -11.25 -13.89
N THR A 66 10.74 -10.31 -14.55
CA THR A 66 10.19 -8.98 -14.82
C THR A 66 8.90 -9.04 -15.63
N ASP A 67 8.81 -9.97 -16.58
CA ASP A 67 7.62 -10.15 -17.42
C ASP A 67 6.45 -10.76 -16.64
N GLU A 68 6.73 -11.76 -15.80
CA GLU A 68 5.72 -12.36 -14.91
C GLU A 68 5.20 -11.33 -13.90
N HIS A 69 6.09 -10.50 -13.35
CA HIS A 69 5.71 -9.40 -12.48
C HIS A 69 4.77 -8.41 -13.20
N LEU A 70 5.11 -8.02 -14.43
CA LEU A 70 4.25 -7.11 -15.20
C LEU A 70 2.90 -7.77 -15.53
N ALA A 71 2.87 -9.06 -15.84
CA ALA A 71 1.65 -9.82 -16.07
C ALA A 71 0.77 -9.87 -14.81
N VAL A 72 1.37 -10.06 -13.63
CA VAL A 72 0.69 -9.99 -12.33
C VAL A 72 0.06 -8.62 -12.09
N VAL A 73 0.81 -7.53 -12.33
CA VAL A 73 0.30 -6.17 -12.15
C VAL A 73 -0.88 -5.90 -13.09
N LYS A 74 -0.74 -6.22 -14.39
CA LYS A 74 -1.82 -6.05 -15.39
C LYS A 74 -3.08 -6.85 -15.02
N ALA A 75 -2.93 -8.14 -14.70
CA ALA A 75 -4.04 -8.98 -14.29
C ALA A 75 -4.73 -8.42 -13.02
N THR A 76 -3.97 -7.85 -12.09
CA THR A 76 -4.54 -7.21 -10.90
C THR A 76 -5.40 -6.00 -11.25
N ILE A 77 -4.90 -5.10 -12.09
CA ILE A 77 -5.63 -3.89 -12.52
C ILE A 77 -6.94 -4.28 -13.23
N GLU A 78 -6.85 -5.22 -14.18
CA GLU A 78 -7.99 -5.69 -14.97
C GLU A 78 -9.09 -6.33 -14.12
N GLU A 79 -8.74 -7.11 -13.10
CA GLU A 79 -9.72 -7.78 -12.24
C GLU A 79 -10.28 -6.86 -11.15
N VAL A 80 -9.50 -5.87 -10.70
CA VAL A 80 -9.94 -4.88 -9.70
C VAL A 80 -10.96 -3.91 -10.28
N LYS A 81 -10.86 -3.57 -11.58
CA LYS A 81 -11.82 -2.72 -12.29
C LYS A 81 -12.12 -1.41 -11.55
N GLY A 82 -11.08 -0.79 -10.99
CA GLY A 82 -11.19 0.47 -10.25
C GLY A 82 -12.04 0.40 -8.97
N ARG A 83 -12.25 -0.78 -8.36
CA ARG A 83 -12.96 -0.89 -7.07
C ARG A 83 -12.12 -0.42 -5.88
N VAL A 84 -10.81 -0.65 -5.96
CA VAL A 84 -9.82 -0.26 -4.95
C VAL A 84 -8.54 0.16 -5.67
N PRO A 85 -7.67 0.99 -5.07
CA PRO A 85 -6.42 1.37 -5.71
C PRO A 85 -5.48 0.16 -5.81
N VAL A 86 -4.82 0.03 -6.96
CA VAL A 86 -3.75 -0.96 -7.16
C VAL A 86 -2.40 -0.27 -7.00
N LEU A 87 -1.51 -0.89 -6.23
CA LEU A 87 -0.12 -0.48 -6.04
C LEU A 87 0.79 -1.57 -6.61
N ALA A 88 1.82 -1.19 -7.37
CA ALA A 88 2.81 -2.12 -7.87
C ALA A 88 4.03 -2.18 -6.95
N GLY A 89 4.40 -3.37 -6.49
CA GLY A 89 5.68 -3.62 -5.85
C GLY A 89 6.81 -3.49 -6.86
N VAL A 90 7.88 -2.77 -6.52
CA VAL A 90 9.09 -2.68 -7.35
C VAL A 90 10.30 -2.80 -6.43
N GLY A 91 11.40 -3.38 -6.92
CA GLY A 91 12.56 -3.66 -6.07
C GLY A 91 13.76 -4.19 -6.83
N PHE A 92 14.61 -4.93 -6.12
CA PHE A 92 15.95 -5.40 -6.55
C PHE A 92 16.98 -4.27 -6.60
N SER A 93 17.82 -4.24 -7.65
CA SER A 93 18.78 -3.16 -7.85
C SER A 93 18.03 -1.84 -8.12
N PRO A 94 18.63 -0.67 -7.82
CA PRO A 94 18.01 0.61 -8.12
C PRO A 94 17.60 0.76 -9.59
N GLN A 95 18.43 0.27 -10.52
CA GLN A 95 18.14 0.32 -11.95
C GLN A 95 16.93 -0.55 -12.31
N THR A 96 16.93 -1.81 -11.85
CA THR A 96 15.81 -2.74 -12.05
C THR A 96 14.51 -2.16 -11.48
N ALA A 97 14.54 -1.59 -10.28
CA ALA A 97 13.36 -1.00 -9.64
C ALA A 97 12.79 0.16 -10.47
N VAL A 98 13.66 1.02 -11.02
CA VAL A 98 13.25 2.13 -11.91
C VAL A 98 12.62 1.60 -13.19
N ASP A 99 13.22 0.58 -13.81
CA ASP A 99 12.70 0.01 -15.06
C ASP A 99 11.35 -0.70 -14.84
N MET A 100 11.20 -1.44 -13.75
CA MET A 100 9.91 -2.02 -13.34
C MET A 100 8.85 -0.94 -13.08
N ALA A 101 9.21 0.15 -12.38
CA ALA A 101 8.29 1.25 -12.11
C ALA A 101 7.85 1.95 -13.41
N ARG A 102 8.76 2.17 -14.35
CA ARG A 102 8.45 2.71 -15.68
C ARG A 102 7.50 1.78 -16.44
N ALA A 103 7.78 0.49 -16.48
CA ALA A 103 6.93 -0.50 -17.16
C ALA A 103 5.52 -0.55 -16.56
N CYS A 104 5.40 -0.57 -15.22
CA CYS A 104 4.10 -0.61 -14.56
C CYS A 104 3.31 0.69 -14.79
N THR A 105 3.95 1.86 -14.65
CA THR A 105 3.27 3.15 -14.85
C THR A 105 2.94 3.45 -16.31
N ALA A 106 3.66 2.87 -17.27
CA ALA A 106 3.30 2.93 -18.68
C ALA A 106 2.11 2.02 -19.01
N ALA A 107 1.90 0.94 -18.25
CA ALA A 107 0.84 -0.02 -18.48
C ALA A 107 -0.55 0.48 -18.00
N ASP A 108 -0.61 1.43 -17.07
CA ASP A 108 -1.87 1.95 -16.55
C ASP A 108 -1.74 3.37 -15.97
N ALA A 109 -2.60 4.27 -16.47
CA ALA A 109 -2.57 5.69 -16.11
C ALA A 109 -3.07 5.96 -14.68
N GLU A 110 -4.01 5.16 -14.16
CA GLU A 110 -4.50 5.31 -12.79
C GLU A 110 -3.42 4.90 -11.78
N LEU A 111 -2.76 3.77 -12.00
CA LEU A 111 -1.58 3.33 -11.26
C LEU A 111 -0.47 4.38 -11.33
N ALA A 112 -0.19 4.94 -12.52
CA ALA A 112 0.77 6.03 -12.66
C ALA A 112 0.40 7.24 -11.80
N GLY A 113 -0.87 7.64 -11.79
CA GLY A 113 -1.39 8.74 -10.98
C GLY A 113 -1.26 8.47 -9.48
N ILE A 114 -1.59 7.27 -9.03
CA ILE A 114 -1.47 6.85 -7.62
C ILE A 114 0.00 6.80 -7.19
N MET A 115 0.88 6.23 -8.02
CA MET A 115 2.30 6.13 -7.69
C MET A 115 2.95 7.52 -7.62
N ARG A 116 2.71 8.38 -8.62
CA ARG A 116 3.33 9.71 -8.70
C ARG A 116 2.74 10.73 -7.74
N GLY A 117 1.42 10.71 -7.54
CA GLY A 117 0.72 11.72 -6.76
C GLY A 117 0.83 11.44 -5.26
N PRO A 118 0.11 10.44 -4.73
CA PRO A 118 0.16 10.17 -3.30
C PRO A 118 1.36 9.31 -2.82
N VAL A 119 1.76 8.26 -3.54
CA VAL A 119 2.66 7.23 -2.97
C VAL A 119 4.11 7.70 -2.91
N ILE A 120 4.70 8.16 -4.01
CA ILE A 120 6.10 8.60 -4.03
C ILE A 120 6.33 9.77 -3.06
N PRO A 121 5.49 10.83 -3.03
CA PRO A 121 5.65 11.89 -2.04
C PRO A 121 5.51 11.43 -0.59
N LEU A 122 4.63 10.46 -0.32
CA LEU A 122 4.53 9.83 0.99
C LEU A 122 5.84 9.12 1.37
N TYR A 123 6.44 8.37 0.44
CA TYR A 123 7.72 7.71 0.65
C TYR A 123 8.89 8.69 0.77
N ALA A 124 8.81 9.86 0.12
CA ALA A 124 9.84 10.89 0.23
C ALA A 124 10.02 11.40 1.68
N PHE A 125 8.97 11.33 2.52
CA PHE A 125 9.12 11.62 3.95
C PHE A 125 10.14 10.70 4.63
N ARG A 126 10.22 9.41 4.23
CA ARG A 126 11.19 8.45 4.79
C ARG A 126 12.64 8.92 4.66
N GLY A 127 12.95 9.66 3.58
CA GLY A 127 14.28 10.21 3.35
C GLY A 127 14.60 11.45 4.19
N ARG A 128 13.60 12.12 4.78
CA ARG A 128 13.80 13.36 5.53
C ARG A 128 14.29 13.10 6.96
N LYS A 129 13.67 12.14 7.66
CA LYS A 129 13.98 11.81 9.07
C LYS A 129 13.76 10.35 9.36
N LYS A 130 14.70 9.70 10.04
CA LYS A 130 14.61 8.30 10.47
C LYS A 130 13.38 8.12 11.37
N GLY A 131 12.52 7.15 11.07
CA GLY A 131 11.36 6.83 11.91
C GLY A 131 10.11 7.68 11.68
N CYS A 132 10.16 8.67 10.78
CA CYS A 132 9.00 9.51 10.50
C CYS A 132 7.85 8.74 9.85
N GLU A 133 8.10 7.60 9.21
CA GLU A 133 7.09 6.80 8.51
C GLU A 133 5.95 6.36 9.44
N VAL A 134 6.27 5.95 10.66
CA VAL A 134 5.25 5.54 11.63
C VAL A 134 4.43 6.74 12.07
N SER A 135 5.07 7.89 12.30
CA SER A 135 4.40 9.13 12.68
C SER A 135 3.49 9.63 11.56
N VAL A 136 3.97 9.61 10.31
CA VAL A 136 3.19 9.94 9.12
C VAL A 136 1.95 9.06 9.01
N MET A 137 2.11 7.73 9.08
CA MET A 137 0.98 6.82 8.96
C MET A 137 -0.04 7.04 10.09
N LYS A 138 0.42 7.23 11.33
CA LYS A 138 -0.48 7.50 12.47
C LYS A 138 -1.21 8.82 12.32
N THR A 139 -0.51 9.88 11.92
CA THR A 139 -1.13 11.17 11.62
C THR A 139 -2.14 11.05 10.49
N MET A 140 -1.85 10.29 9.41
CA MET A 140 -2.83 10.04 8.35
C MET A 140 -4.08 9.33 8.87
N VAL A 141 -3.93 8.32 9.72
CA VAL A 141 -5.05 7.61 10.35
C VAL A 141 -5.88 8.56 11.23
N ASP A 142 -5.23 9.42 12.02
CA ASP A 142 -5.95 10.42 12.82
C ASP A 142 -6.69 11.44 11.93
N LEU A 143 -6.07 11.86 10.82
CA LEU A 143 -6.66 12.78 9.85
C LEU A 143 -7.86 12.21 9.08
N THR A 144 -8.01 10.88 9.02
CA THR A 144 -9.20 10.22 8.47
C THR A 144 -10.28 9.97 9.52
N GLY A 145 -10.11 10.48 10.75
CA GLY A 145 -11.07 10.30 11.85
C GLY A 145 -10.96 8.94 12.54
N GLN A 146 -9.94 8.15 12.22
CA GLN A 146 -9.63 6.91 12.92
C GLN A 146 -8.65 7.17 14.08
N VAL A 147 -8.30 6.13 14.83
CA VAL A 147 -7.38 6.23 15.98
C VAL A 147 -6.02 5.63 15.61
N GLY A 148 -5.07 6.49 15.21
CA GLY A 148 -3.68 6.09 14.90
C GLY A 148 -2.87 5.79 16.17
N GLY A 149 -3.26 6.42 17.28
CA GLY A 149 -2.66 6.22 18.60
C GLY A 149 -1.27 6.84 18.75
N PHE A 150 -0.71 6.72 19.95
CA PHE A 150 0.52 7.43 20.31
C PHE A 150 1.77 6.93 19.54
N VAL A 151 2.61 7.86 19.07
CA VAL A 151 3.95 7.60 18.50
C VAL A 151 4.91 7.24 19.64
N ARG A 152 5.45 6.02 19.66
CA ARG A 152 6.34 5.59 20.76
C ARG A 152 7.75 6.20 20.59
N PRO A 153 8.39 6.67 21.67
CA PRO A 153 9.81 7.05 21.64
C PRO A 153 10.70 5.91 21.12
N PRO A 154 11.82 6.21 20.42
CA PRO A 154 12.40 7.52 20.16
C PRO A 154 11.85 8.23 18.89
N LEU A 155 10.74 7.74 18.32
CA LEU A 155 10.16 8.30 17.10
C LEU A 155 9.56 9.68 17.37
N ASN A 156 9.77 10.62 16.44
CA ASN A 156 9.34 12.00 16.60
C ASN A 156 7.91 12.20 16.08
N VAL A 157 7.11 12.98 16.81
CA VAL A 157 5.83 13.49 16.32
C VAL A 157 6.07 14.48 15.19
N LEU A 158 5.18 14.49 14.19
CA LEU A 158 5.27 15.43 13.07
C LEU A 158 5.01 16.87 13.54
N ARG A 159 5.72 17.82 12.92
CA ARG A 159 5.48 19.25 13.11
C ARG A 159 4.20 19.69 12.38
N ALA A 160 3.67 20.86 12.73
CA ALA A 160 2.43 21.38 12.17
C ALA A 160 2.50 21.60 10.64
N ASP A 161 3.65 22.03 10.12
CA ASP A 161 3.93 22.15 8.68
C ASP A 161 3.85 20.78 7.98
N GLU A 162 4.48 19.75 8.56
CA GLU A 162 4.46 18.38 8.03
C GLU A 162 3.04 17.79 8.04
N VAL A 163 2.27 18.03 9.10
CA VAL A 163 0.85 17.61 9.17
C VAL A 163 0.03 18.26 8.04
N LYS A 164 0.31 19.53 7.70
CA LYS A 164 -0.35 20.23 6.59
C LYS A 164 0.00 19.60 5.24
N GLU A 165 1.27 19.23 5.02
CA GLU A 165 1.70 18.49 3.82
C GLU A 165 0.98 17.13 3.73
N ILE A 166 0.94 16.36 4.83
CA ILE A 166 0.27 15.05 4.88
C ILE A 166 -1.23 15.18 4.58
N ARG A 167 -1.90 16.22 5.13
CA ARG A 167 -3.31 16.50 4.83
C ARG A 167 -3.54 16.77 3.34
N ALA A 168 -2.60 17.44 2.66
CA ALA A 168 -2.68 17.66 1.23
C ALA A 168 -2.55 16.34 0.44
N LEU A 169 -1.64 15.44 0.87
CA LEU A 169 -1.44 14.12 0.27
C LEU A 169 -2.65 13.19 0.42
N LEU A 170 -3.54 13.43 1.39
CA LEU A 170 -4.78 12.67 1.54
C LEU A 170 -5.83 13.00 0.47
N LYS A 171 -5.75 14.17 -0.20
CA LYS A 171 -6.79 14.59 -1.16
C LYS A 171 -7.02 13.57 -2.29
N PRO A 172 -5.99 13.04 -2.99
CA PRO A 172 -6.18 12.04 -4.04
C PRO A 172 -6.71 10.70 -3.52
N TRP A 173 -6.48 10.38 -2.24
CA TRP A 173 -6.98 9.16 -1.60
C TRP A 173 -8.46 9.22 -1.23
N ARG A 174 -9.08 10.41 -1.14
CA ARG A 174 -10.47 10.56 -0.67
C ARG A 174 -11.50 9.78 -1.48
N LYS A 175 -11.22 9.42 -2.73
CA LYS A 175 -12.12 8.57 -3.52
C LYS A 175 -12.17 7.11 -3.03
N TRP A 176 -11.24 6.71 -2.16
CA TRP A 176 -11.07 5.33 -1.66
C TRP A 176 -11.20 5.22 -0.13
N LEU A 177 -11.33 6.34 0.58
CA LEU A 177 -11.43 6.44 2.04
C LEU A 177 -12.88 6.69 2.44
#